data_AF-A0A833XDC3-F1
#
_entry.id   AF-A0A833XDC3-F1
#
_cell.length_a   1.000
_cell.length_b   1.000
_cell.length_c   1.000
_cell.angle_alpha   90.00
_cell.angle_beta   90.00
_cell.angle_gamma   90.00
#
_symmetry.space_group_name_H-M   'P 1'
#
loop_
_entity.id
_entity.type
_entity.pdbx_description
1 polymer ?
#
loop_
_entity_poly.entity_id
_entity_poly.type
_entity_poly.pdbx_seq_one_letter_code
_entity_poly.pdbx_strand_id
1 'polypeptide(L)'
;MLKAVIFSQYVPRLLRIYPLYVEVTRTSGILTETAWAGAAYNLFLYMLASHVVGAFWYLFGIERQVACWRKMCRNNITACPDQGFYCTAENQSEPHYLDKISHFCRIVEPDDQNENSINDPFDYGIFTKVLKSGVVESKYFLDKLSYCFWWGLRSLSSLGQNLDTSTYFWEIVFAVSIAIAGLVLFSLLIGNMQVILWSSWILLPIVAL
;
A
#
# COMPACT_ATOMS: atom_id res chain seq x y z
N MET A 1 -18.49 2.50 14.05
CA MET A 1 -18.51 3.96 14.36
C MET A 1 -17.16 4.62 14.06
N LEU A 2 -16.03 4.21 14.65
CA LEU A 2 -14.72 4.83 14.37
C LEU A 2 -14.28 4.74 12.89
N LYS A 3 -14.48 3.58 12.24
CA LYS A 3 -14.19 3.43 10.79
C LYS A 3 -14.99 4.41 9.93
N ALA A 4 -16.27 4.62 10.26
CA ALA A 4 -17.13 5.57 9.53
C ALA A 4 -16.66 7.02 9.73
N VAL A 5 -16.16 7.39 10.92
CA VAL A 5 -15.57 8.70 11.17
C VAL A 5 -14.26 8.87 10.39
N ILE A 6 -13.39 7.85 10.35
CA ILE A 6 -12.15 7.88 9.56
C ILE A 6 -12.48 8.05 8.07
N PHE A 7 -13.38 7.22 7.51
CA PHE A 7 -13.82 7.37 6.11
C PHE A 7 -14.51 8.72 5.86
N SER A 8 -15.37 9.17 6.76
CA SER A 8 -16.05 10.47 6.71
C SER A 8 -15.08 11.64 6.76
N GLN A 9 -13.88 11.48 7.31
CA GLN A 9 -12.88 12.54 7.40
C GLN A 9 -11.84 12.43 6.29
N TYR A 10 -11.60 11.22 5.78
CA TYR A 10 -10.71 10.93 4.68
C TYR A 10 -11.33 11.27 3.32
N VAL A 11 -12.62 10.96 3.11
CA VAL A 11 -13.35 11.25 1.86
C VAL A 11 -13.39 12.75 1.56
N PRO A 12 -13.75 13.66 2.49
CA PRO A 12 -13.70 15.10 2.22
C PRO A 12 -12.27 15.62 1.99
N ARG A 13 -11.27 15.06 2.67
CA ARG A 13 -9.87 15.42 2.46
C ARG A 13 -9.40 15.00 1.05
N LEU A 14 -9.76 13.80 0.61
CA LEU A 14 -9.51 13.32 -0.75
C LEU A 14 -10.28 14.13 -1.80
N LEU A 15 -11.55 14.45 -1.56
CA LEU A 15 -12.36 15.30 -2.42
C LEU A 15 -11.84 16.73 -2.51
N ARG A 16 -11.08 17.22 -1.52
CA ARG A 16 -10.41 18.53 -1.56
C ARG A 16 -9.04 18.46 -2.25
N ILE A 17 -8.35 17.33 -2.17
CA ILE A 17 -7.10 17.07 -2.90
C ILE A 17 -7.38 16.83 -4.39
N TYR A 18 -8.55 16.27 -4.75
CA TYR A 18 -8.95 16.03 -6.13
C TYR A 18 -8.99 17.28 -7.02
N PRO A 19 -9.66 18.41 -6.67
CA PRO A 19 -9.64 19.62 -7.47
C PRO A 19 -8.25 20.26 -7.49
N LEU A 20 -7.44 20.09 -6.44
CA LEU A 20 -6.03 20.48 -6.47
C LEU A 20 -5.26 19.62 -7.47
N TYR A 21 -5.50 18.31 -7.52
CA TYR A 21 -4.89 17.40 -8.48
C TYR A 21 -5.35 17.67 -9.92
N VAL A 22 -6.64 17.96 -10.13
CA VAL A 22 -7.22 18.35 -11.43
C VAL A 22 -6.69 19.70 -11.88
N GLU A 23 -6.62 20.68 -10.98
CA GLU A 23 -6.08 22.00 -11.31
C GLU A 23 -4.59 21.91 -11.59
N VAL A 24 -3.83 21.11 -10.84
CA VAL A 24 -2.42 20.85 -11.09
C VAL A 24 -2.22 20.11 -12.41
N THR A 25 -3.01 19.08 -12.74
CA THR A 25 -2.92 18.41 -14.06
C THR A 25 -3.36 19.31 -15.22
N ARG A 26 -4.33 20.21 -15.00
CA ARG A 26 -4.74 21.25 -15.95
C ARG A 26 -3.66 22.31 -16.14
N THR A 27 -3.02 22.74 -15.06
CA THR A 27 -1.87 23.64 -15.11
C THR A 27 -0.61 22.94 -15.59
N SER A 28 -0.46 21.62 -15.51
CA SER A 28 0.66 20.91 -16.12
C SER A 28 0.68 21.05 -17.63
N GLY A 29 -0.47 21.15 -18.30
CA GLY A 29 -0.53 21.51 -19.72
C GLY A 29 -0.07 22.94 -20.02
N ILE A 30 0.01 23.80 -18.99
CA ILE A 30 0.46 25.20 -19.05
C ILE A 30 1.90 25.36 -18.47
N LEU A 31 2.32 24.51 -17.53
CA LEU A 31 3.64 24.50 -16.87
C LEU A 31 4.69 23.70 -17.66
N THR A 32 4.29 22.93 -18.67
CA THR A 32 5.20 22.25 -19.60
C THR A 32 5.81 23.19 -20.65
N GLU A 33 5.92 24.49 -20.38
CA GLU A 33 6.70 25.41 -21.23
C GLU A 33 8.19 25.03 -21.29
N THR A 34 8.69 24.26 -20.30
CA THR A 34 10.06 23.74 -20.32
C THR A 34 10.09 22.22 -20.18
N ALA A 35 10.84 21.54 -21.06
CA ALA A 35 10.87 20.08 -21.15
C ALA A 35 11.29 19.39 -19.83
N TRP A 36 12.17 20.02 -19.04
CA TRP A 36 12.63 19.47 -17.75
C TRP A 36 11.58 19.58 -16.62
N ALA A 37 10.73 20.62 -16.64
CA ALA A 37 9.67 20.79 -15.65
C ALA A 37 8.61 19.69 -15.78
N GLY A 38 8.31 19.26 -17.02
CA GLY A 38 7.45 18.10 -17.29
C GLY A 38 8.01 16.81 -16.69
N ALA A 39 9.31 16.53 -16.86
CA ALA A 39 9.93 15.35 -16.28
C ALA A 39 9.92 15.38 -14.74
N ALA A 40 10.25 16.52 -14.12
CA ALA A 40 10.22 16.68 -12.67
C ALA A 40 8.80 16.50 -12.10
N TYR A 41 7.78 17.02 -12.80
CA TYR A 41 6.39 16.86 -12.41
C TYR A 41 5.91 15.39 -12.47
N ASN A 42 6.21 14.68 -13.55
CA ASN A 42 5.85 13.26 -13.66
C ASN A 42 6.57 12.41 -12.60
N LEU A 43 7.83 12.72 -12.31
CA LEU A 43 8.56 12.07 -11.24
C LEU A 43 7.92 12.34 -9.87
N PHE A 44 7.49 13.57 -9.60
CA PHE A 44 6.77 13.92 -8.37
C PHE A 44 5.45 13.13 -8.25
N LEU A 45 4.67 13.03 -9.33
CA LEU A 45 3.45 12.21 -9.35
C LEU A 45 3.76 10.72 -9.09
N TYR A 46 4.86 10.21 -9.65
CA TYR A 46 5.32 8.85 -9.44
C TYR A 46 5.64 8.57 -7.97
N MET A 47 6.37 9.48 -7.32
CA MET A 47 6.68 9.38 -5.89
C MET A 47 5.41 9.48 -5.02
N LEU A 48 4.50 10.41 -5.35
CA LEU A 48 3.24 10.58 -4.62
C LEU A 48 2.37 9.31 -4.72
N ALA A 49 2.21 8.75 -5.92
CA ALA A 49 1.48 7.52 -6.14
C ALA A 49 2.09 6.35 -5.35
N SER A 50 3.42 6.24 -5.34
CA SER A 50 4.16 5.23 -4.56
C SER A 50 3.87 5.33 -3.06
N HIS A 51 3.83 6.55 -2.52
CA HIS A 51 3.49 6.79 -1.13
C HIS A 51 2.04 6.38 -0.81
N VAL A 52 1.08 6.76 -1.67
CA VAL A 52 -0.34 6.44 -1.51
C VAL A 52 -0.58 4.93 -1.57
N VAL A 53 0.02 4.24 -2.54
CA VAL A 53 -0.06 2.77 -2.68
C VAL A 53 0.54 2.08 -1.46
N GLY A 54 1.70 2.53 -0.99
CA GLY A 54 2.33 2.01 0.23
C GLY A 54 1.47 2.20 1.49
N ALA A 55 0.80 3.35 1.63
CA ALA A 55 -0.08 3.63 2.75
C ALA A 55 -1.33 2.75 2.74
N PHE A 56 -1.97 2.57 1.57
CA PHE A 56 -3.09 1.64 1.43
C PHE A 56 -2.68 0.20 1.73
N TRP A 57 -1.50 -0.21 1.26
CA TRP A 57 -0.97 -1.53 1.55
C TRP A 57 -0.79 -1.78 3.06
N TYR A 58 -0.24 -0.81 3.79
CA TYR A 58 -0.14 -0.87 5.25
C TYR A 58 -1.50 -0.95 5.94
N LEU A 59 -2.45 -0.08 5.57
CA LEU A 59 -3.78 -0.04 6.16
C LEU A 59 -4.56 -1.34 5.91
N PHE A 60 -4.57 -1.82 4.67
CA PHE A 60 -5.24 -3.07 4.31
C PHE A 60 -4.59 -4.28 4.98
N GLY A 61 -3.27 -4.28 5.19
CA GLY A 61 -2.60 -5.31 5.98
C GLY A 61 -3.14 -5.38 7.41
N ILE A 62 -3.26 -4.25 8.10
CA ILE A 62 -3.86 -4.19 9.45
C ILE A 62 -5.33 -4.66 9.40
N GLU A 63 -6.10 -4.22 8.41
CA GLU A 63 -7.49 -4.67 8.28
C GLU A 63 -7.61 -6.17 8.07
N ARG A 64 -6.70 -6.80 7.30
CA ARG A 64 -6.63 -8.25 7.12
C ARG A 64 -6.26 -8.97 8.41
N GLN A 65 -5.32 -8.45 9.19
CA GLN A 65 -4.97 -8.99 10.51
C GLN A 65 -6.16 -8.95 11.47
N VAL A 66 -6.85 -7.82 11.54
CA VAL A 66 -8.07 -7.66 12.35
C VAL A 66 -9.20 -8.57 11.85
N ALA A 67 -9.32 -8.78 10.54
CA ALA A 67 -10.30 -9.69 9.97
C ALA A 67 -10.03 -11.14 10.37
N CYS A 68 -8.76 -11.58 10.39
CA CYS A 68 -8.39 -12.88 10.91
C CYS A 68 -8.79 -13.03 12.38
N TRP A 69 -8.42 -12.06 13.22
CA TRP A 69 -8.75 -12.08 14.64
C TRP A 69 -10.26 -12.19 14.87
N ARG A 70 -11.07 -11.42 14.12
CA ARG A 70 -12.54 -11.48 14.19
C ARG A 70 -13.10 -12.83 13.73
N LYS A 71 -12.53 -13.42 12.68
CA LYS A 71 -12.97 -14.73 12.16
C LYS A 71 -12.75 -15.83 13.20
N MET A 72 -11.58 -15.86 13.84
CA MET A 72 -11.26 -16.86 14.87
C MET A 72 -12.06 -16.65 16.14
N CYS A 73 -12.23 -15.40 16.56
CA CYS A 73 -13.08 -14.98 17.65
C CYS A 73 -14.54 -15.45 17.46
N ARG A 74 -15.12 -15.28 16.27
CA ARG A 74 -16.50 -15.72 15.97
C ARG A 74 -16.67 -17.24 15.91
N ASN A 75 -15.69 -17.97 15.38
CA ASN A 75 -15.85 -19.38 15.05
C ASN A 75 -15.34 -20.35 16.12
N ASN A 76 -14.33 -19.97 16.90
CA ASN A 76 -13.53 -20.92 17.71
C ASN A 76 -13.40 -20.55 19.19
N ILE A 77 -13.96 -19.40 19.64
CA ILE A 77 -13.78 -18.86 20.99
C ILE A 77 -15.12 -18.32 21.51
N THR A 78 -15.70 -18.99 22.51
CA THR A 78 -16.98 -18.60 23.14
C THR A 78 -16.89 -17.40 24.08
N ALA A 79 -15.68 -16.98 24.48
CA ALA A 79 -15.44 -15.91 25.46
C ALA A 79 -14.76 -14.67 24.85
N CYS A 80 -14.88 -14.46 23.54
CA CYS A 80 -14.28 -13.30 22.90
C CYS A 80 -15.12 -12.04 23.19
N PRO A 81 -14.53 -10.95 23.70
CA PRO A 81 -15.31 -9.76 24.05
C PRO A 81 -15.93 -9.13 22.80
N ASP A 82 -17.24 -8.89 22.83
CA ASP A 82 -17.97 -8.13 21.81
C ASP A 82 -17.41 -6.70 21.62
N GLN A 83 -16.67 -6.21 22.63
CA GLN A 83 -16.04 -4.90 22.69
C GLN A 83 -14.68 -4.84 21.99
N GLY A 84 -14.44 -5.59 20.91
CA GLY A 84 -13.28 -5.42 20.03
C GLY A 84 -11.89 -5.63 20.67
N PHE A 85 -10.85 -5.70 19.84
CA PHE A 85 -9.46 -5.88 20.25
C PHE A 85 -8.84 -4.55 20.75
N TYR A 86 -9.52 -3.86 21.66
CA TYR A 86 -9.04 -2.60 22.23
C TYR A 86 -8.24 -2.86 23.50
N CYS A 87 -7.03 -2.32 23.56
CA CYS A 87 -6.22 -2.31 24.77
C CYS A 87 -6.88 -1.39 25.82
N THR A 88 -7.73 -1.96 26.67
CA THR A 88 -8.25 -1.27 27.86
C THR A 88 -7.50 -1.82 29.07
N ALA A 89 -6.98 -0.93 29.93
CA ALA A 89 -6.19 -1.30 31.11
C ALA A 89 -6.93 -2.22 32.11
N GLU A 90 -8.26 -2.28 32.01
CA GLU A 90 -9.14 -3.08 32.87
C GLU A 90 -9.40 -4.51 32.38
N ASN A 91 -9.11 -4.81 31.11
CA ASN A 91 -9.34 -6.15 30.57
C ASN A 91 -8.09 -7.02 30.73
N GLN A 92 -7.83 -7.45 31.97
CA GLN A 92 -7.06 -8.67 32.24
C GLN A 92 -7.90 -9.89 31.85
N SER A 93 -8.29 -9.95 30.57
CA SER A 93 -8.95 -11.10 29.98
C SER A 93 -7.98 -12.28 29.95
N GLU A 94 -8.45 -13.46 30.32
CA GLU A 94 -7.63 -14.66 30.50
C GLU A 94 -6.61 -14.88 29.38
N PRO A 95 -5.35 -15.22 29.71
CA PRO A 95 -4.25 -15.35 28.73
C PRO A 95 -4.51 -16.41 27.63
N HIS A 96 -5.48 -17.29 27.81
CA HIS A 96 -5.69 -18.46 26.97
C HIS A 96 -6.33 -18.15 25.59
N TYR A 97 -7.14 -17.09 25.45
CA TYR A 97 -7.77 -16.79 24.15
C TYR A 97 -6.83 -16.02 23.21
N LEU A 98 -5.94 -15.17 23.73
CA LEU A 98 -4.97 -14.42 22.94
C LEU A 98 -3.95 -15.35 22.29
N ASP A 99 -3.50 -16.37 23.02
CA ASP A 99 -2.60 -17.40 22.50
C ASP A 99 -3.25 -18.22 21.38
N LYS A 100 -4.54 -18.55 21.53
CA LYS A 100 -5.29 -19.24 20.47
C LYS A 100 -5.45 -18.36 19.22
N ILE A 101 -5.75 -17.07 19.37
CA ILE A 101 -5.87 -16.14 18.23
C ILE A 101 -4.51 -15.94 17.54
N SER A 102 -3.43 -15.75 18.31
CA SER A 102 -2.08 -15.59 17.76
C SER A 102 -1.62 -16.84 17.02
N HIS A 103 -1.97 -18.03 17.52
CA HIS A 103 -1.63 -19.30 16.89
C HIS A 103 -2.31 -19.46 15.51
N PHE A 104 -3.61 -19.19 15.40
CA PHE A 104 -4.35 -19.35 14.14
C PHE A 104 -4.18 -18.18 13.16
N CYS A 105 -3.90 -16.98 13.64
CA CYS A 105 -3.62 -15.81 12.83
C CYS A 105 -2.13 -15.56 12.63
N ARG A 106 -1.30 -16.60 12.83
CA ARG A 106 0.14 -16.52 12.62
C ARG A 106 0.44 -16.12 11.18
N ILE A 107 1.36 -15.16 11.04
CA ILE A 107 1.84 -14.70 9.74
C ILE A 107 2.91 -15.69 9.30
N VAL A 108 2.56 -16.59 8.39
CA VAL A 108 3.46 -17.64 7.88
C VAL A 108 3.82 -17.29 6.44
N GLU A 109 5.11 -17.33 6.10
CA GLU A 109 5.52 -17.28 4.70
C GLU A 109 5.31 -18.64 4.04
N PRO A 110 5.01 -18.71 2.74
CA PRO A 110 4.75 -19.97 2.06
C PRO A 110 5.90 -21.00 2.15
N ASP A 111 7.13 -20.56 2.46
CA ASP A 111 8.33 -21.41 2.61
C ASP A 111 8.52 -21.97 4.04
N ASP A 112 7.79 -21.47 5.04
CA ASP A 112 7.87 -21.89 6.46
C ASP A 112 6.82 -22.97 6.80
N GLN A 113 6.29 -23.68 5.80
CA GLN A 113 5.30 -24.75 5.99
C GLN A 113 5.95 -26.02 6.54
N ASN A 114 6.26 -26.00 7.84
CA ASN A 114 6.56 -27.23 8.57
C ASN A 114 5.28 -28.08 8.60
N GLU A 115 5.32 -29.27 8.02
CA GLU A 115 4.22 -30.26 7.82
C GLU A 115 3.39 -30.63 9.08
N ASN A 116 3.71 -30.09 10.25
CA ASN A 116 3.17 -30.53 11.55
C ASN A 116 2.36 -29.47 12.32
N SER A 117 1.87 -28.40 11.70
CA SER A 117 0.92 -27.48 12.36
C SER A 117 -0.31 -27.18 11.51
N ILE A 118 -1.32 -28.03 11.70
CA ILE A 118 -2.76 -27.71 11.83
C ILE A 118 -3.38 -26.81 10.73
N ASN A 119 -4.25 -27.40 9.92
CA ASN A 119 -5.42 -26.83 9.22
C ASN A 119 -5.33 -25.35 8.79
N ASP A 120 -4.93 -25.11 7.54
CA ASP A 120 -5.08 -23.86 6.78
C ASP A 120 -4.83 -22.55 7.57
N PRO A 121 -3.55 -22.16 7.78
CA PRO A 121 -3.24 -20.83 8.29
C PRO A 121 -3.87 -19.74 7.41
N PHE A 122 -4.31 -18.64 8.03
CA PHE A 122 -4.98 -17.56 7.29
C PHE A 122 -4.02 -16.93 6.28
N ASP A 123 -4.38 -17.02 5.00
CA ASP A 123 -3.59 -16.43 3.93
C ASP A 123 -3.73 -14.90 3.89
N TYR A 124 -2.60 -14.23 4.11
CA TYR A 124 -2.47 -12.78 4.08
C TYR A 124 -1.99 -12.23 2.73
N GLY A 125 -1.60 -13.10 1.79
CA GLY A 125 -1.18 -12.75 0.43
C GLY A 125 -0.16 -11.60 0.38
N ILE A 126 -0.48 -10.54 -0.36
CA ILE A 126 0.40 -9.38 -0.55
C ILE A 126 0.74 -8.67 0.75
N PHE A 127 -0.08 -8.83 1.79
CA PHE A 127 0.09 -8.16 3.08
C PHE A 127 1.00 -8.92 4.05
N THR A 128 1.39 -10.16 3.71
CA THR A 128 2.27 -10.99 4.55
C THR A 128 3.56 -10.24 4.91
N LYS A 129 4.17 -9.55 3.94
CA LYS A 129 5.43 -8.80 4.14
C LYS A 129 5.27 -7.62 5.11
N VAL A 130 4.17 -6.87 5.06
CA VAL A 130 3.97 -5.74 6.00
C VAL A 130 3.71 -6.23 7.41
N LEU A 131 3.03 -7.36 7.55
CA LEU A 131 2.70 -7.95 8.84
C LEU A 131 3.93 -8.62 9.49
N LYS A 132 4.75 -9.36 8.72
CA LYS A 132 5.95 -10.05 9.22
C LYS A 132 7.08 -9.08 9.60
N SER A 133 7.18 -7.93 8.91
CA SER A 133 8.29 -6.99 9.11
C SER A 133 8.31 -6.30 10.48
N GLY A 134 7.28 -6.47 11.33
CA GLY A 134 7.21 -5.80 12.64
C GLY A 134 7.03 -4.28 12.53
N VAL A 135 6.88 -3.76 11.31
CA VAL A 135 6.67 -2.32 11.03
C VAL A 135 5.35 -1.84 11.64
N VAL A 136 4.36 -2.73 11.79
CA VAL A 136 3.13 -2.42 12.52
C VAL A 136 3.42 -2.11 13.99
N GLU A 137 4.34 -2.84 14.63
CA GLU A 137 4.67 -2.75 16.05
C GLU A 137 5.75 -1.72 16.39
N SER A 138 6.58 -1.32 15.41
CA SER A 138 7.61 -0.29 15.61
C SER A 138 6.99 1.03 16.10
N LYS A 139 7.70 1.75 16.99
CA LYS A 139 7.27 3.09 17.47
C LYS A 139 7.74 4.22 16.54
N TYR A 140 8.71 3.97 15.67
CA TYR A 140 9.32 5.00 14.82
C TYR A 140 8.52 5.22 13.54
N PHE A 141 7.93 6.40 13.40
CA PHE A 141 7.06 6.74 12.26
C PHE A 141 7.81 6.75 10.91
N LEU A 142 9.06 7.24 10.89
CA LEU A 142 9.85 7.35 9.66
C LEU A 142 10.21 5.99 9.06
N ASP A 143 10.43 4.98 9.91
CA ASP A 143 10.71 3.62 9.45
C ASP A 143 9.47 3.03 8.76
N LYS A 144 8.27 3.25 9.34
CA LYS A 144 7.02 2.83 8.71
C LYS A 144 6.81 3.53 7.38
N LEU A 145 6.98 4.84 7.36
CA LEU A 145 6.76 5.65 6.17
C LEU A 145 7.72 5.26 5.04
N SER A 146 9.01 5.13 5.35
CA SER A 146 10.03 4.78 4.36
C SER A 146 9.87 3.36 3.84
N TYR A 147 9.54 2.40 4.71
CA TYR A 147 9.31 1.01 4.29
C TYR A 147 8.06 0.87 3.41
N CYS A 148 6.95 1.51 3.78
CA CYS A 148 5.73 1.49 2.98
C CYS A 148 5.92 2.21 1.64
N PHE A 149 6.60 3.36 1.65
CA PHE A 149 6.96 4.10 0.44
C PHE A 149 7.80 3.23 -0.50
N TRP A 150 8.84 2.57 0.03
CA TRP A 150 9.71 1.68 -0.74
C TRP A 150 8.93 0.51 -1.37
N TRP A 151 8.04 -0.12 -0.60
CA TRP A 151 7.20 -1.19 -1.12
C TRP A 151 6.28 -0.71 -2.26
N GLY A 152 5.63 0.45 -2.10
CA GLY A 152 4.77 1.03 -3.12
C GLY A 152 5.55 1.41 -4.39
N LEU A 153 6.74 1.99 -4.21
CA LEU A 153 7.65 2.34 -5.30
C LEU A 153 8.07 1.09 -6.09
N ARG A 154 8.48 0.02 -5.40
CA ARG A 154 8.86 -1.26 -6.03
C ARG A 154 7.68 -1.88 -6.77
N SER A 155 6.48 -1.82 -6.20
CA SER A 155 5.28 -2.45 -6.78
C SER A 155 4.83 -1.73 -8.06
N LEU A 156 4.84 -0.39 -8.07
CA LEU A 156 4.55 0.39 -9.28
C LEU A 156 5.64 0.22 -10.35
N SER A 157 6.92 0.21 -9.95
CA SER A 157 8.04 0.09 -10.89
C SER A 157 8.13 -1.28 -11.55
N SER A 158 7.65 -2.33 -10.87
CA SER A 158 7.57 -3.68 -11.42
C SER A 158 6.23 -3.99 -12.09
N LEU A 159 5.35 -2.99 -12.27
CA LEU A 159 4.03 -3.16 -12.87
C LEU A 159 3.18 -4.24 -12.18
N GLY A 160 3.38 -4.44 -10.87
CA GLY A 160 2.68 -5.45 -10.08
C GLY A 160 3.12 -6.90 -10.30
N GLN A 161 4.20 -7.17 -11.06
CA GLN A 161 4.63 -8.54 -11.40
C GLN A 161 5.11 -9.40 -10.22
N ASN A 162 5.44 -8.77 -9.09
CA ASN A 162 5.94 -9.46 -7.89
C ASN A 162 4.92 -9.44 -6.73
N LEU A 163 3.62 -9.40 -7.06
CA LEU A 163 2.52 -9.41 -6.10
C LEU A 163 1.93 -10.82 -5.98
N ASP A 164 2.25 -11.52 -4.90
CA ASP A 164 1.65 -12.80 -4.56
C ASP A 164 0.29 -12.57 -3.87
N THR A 165 -0.79 -12.59 -4.65
CA THR A 165 -2.14 -12.34 -4.13
C THR A 165 -2.81 -13.61 -3.60
N SER A 166 -3.54 -13.47 -2.49
CA SER A 166 -4.49 -14.49 -2.04
C SER A 166 -5.73 -14.57 -2.96
N THR A 167 -6.63 -15.53 -2.70
CA THR A 167 -7.95 -15.66 -3.36
C THR A 167 -8.96 -14.58 -2.95
N TYR A 168 -8.53 -13.59 -2.17
CA TYR A 168 -9.39 -12.52 -1.67
C TYR A 168 -9.69 -11.47 -2.75
N PHE A 169 -10.96 -11.32 -3.10
CA PHE A 169 -11.41 -10.44 -4.19
C PHE A 169 -10.84 -9.02 -4.13
N TRP A 170 -10.88 -8.36 -2.97
CA TRP A 170 -10.40 -6.98 -2.84
C TRP A 170 -8.88 -6.84 -2.98
N GLU A 171 -8.14 -7.91 -2.69
CA GLU A 171 -6.69 -7.97 -2.90
C GLU A 171 -6.35 -8.02 -4.39
N ILE A 172 -7.09 -8.84 -5.14
CA ILE A 172 -6.96 -8.94 -6.59
C ILE A 172 -7.27 -7.58 -7.25
N VAL A 173 -8.37 -6.93 -6.85
CA VAL A 173 -8.74 -5.59 -7.36
C VAL A 173 -7.64 -4.56 -7.06
N PHE A 174 -7.06 -4.61 -5.86
CA PHE A 174 -5.96 -3.71 -5.48
C PHE A 174 -4.70 -3.97 -6.31
N ALA A 175 -4.32 -5.24 -6.52
CA ALA A 175 -3.16 -5.61 -7.34
C ALA A 175 -3.33 -5.19 -8.81
N VAL A 176 -4.51 -5.40 -9.40
CA VAL A 176 -4.84 -4.93 -10.76
C VAL A 176 -4.72 -3.40 -10.86
N SER A 177 -5.20 -2.68 -9.85
CA SER A 177 -5.10 -1.22 -9.80
C SER A 177 -3.65 -0.74 -9.77
N ILE A 178 -2.77 -1.44 -9.02
CA ILE A 178 -1.32 -1.15 -9.00
C ILE A 178 -0.70 -1.39 -10.37
N ALA A 179 -1.04 -2.48 -11.05
CA ALA A 179 -0.51 -2.80 -12.38
C ALA A 179 -0.88 -1.73 -13.42
N ILE A 180 -2.16 -1.31 -13.45
CA ILE A 180 -2.64 -0.25 -14.36
C ILE A 180 -1.96 1.09 -14.04
N ALA A 181 -1.91 1.47 -12.76
CA ALA A 181 -1.27 2.72 -12.34
C ALA A 181 0.23 2.73 -12.67
N GLY A 182 0.93 1.61 -12.44
CA GLY A 182 2.33 1.43 -12.80
C GLY A 182 2.55 1.61 -14.30
N LEU A 183 1.71 1.00 -15.14
CA LEU A 183 1.82 1.09 -16.60
C LEU A 183 1.65 2.53 -17.10
N VAL A 184 0.61 3.22 -16.62
CA VAL A 184 0.34 4.61 -16.99
C VAL A 184 1.50 5.52 -16.56
N LEU A 185 1.91 5.43 -15.30
CA LEU A 185 2.98 6.28 -14.76
C LEU A 185 4.34 6.00 -15.43
N PHE A 186 4.66 4.74 -15.70
CA PHE A 186 5.89 4.37 -16.42
C PHE A 186 5.89 4.90 -17.85
N SER A 187 4.75 4.83 -18.56
CA SER A 187 4.61 5.38 -19.90
C SER A 187 4.76 6.91 -19.94
N LEU A 188 4.21 7.62 -18.95
CA LEU A 188 4.35 9.08 -18.81
C LEU A 188 5.80 9.49 -18.55
N LEU A 189 6.54 8.70 -17.77
CA LEU A 189 7.94 8.97 -17.48
C LEU A 189 8.83 8.78 -18.72
N ILE A 190 8.64 7.68 -19.45
CA ILE A 190 9.39 7.38 -20.69
C ILE A 190 9.06 8.40 -21.77
N GLY A 191 7.79 8.71 -22.00
CA GLY A 191 7.37 9.63 -23.05
C GLY A 191 7.99 11.02 -22.89
N ASN A 192 8.08 11.54 -21.66
CA ASN A 192 8.68 12.85 -21.41
C ASN A 192 10.22 12.84 -21.43
N MET A 193 10.86 11.74 -21.02
CA MET A 193 12.32 11.59 -21.13
C MET A 193 12.79 11.47 -22.58
N GLN A 194 12.03 10.78 -23.44
CA GLN A 194 12.37 10.69 -24.86
C GLN A 194 12.40 12.09 -25.51
N VAL A 195 11.42 12.95 -25.23
CA VAL A 195 11.38 14.33 -25.77
C VAL A 195 12.61 15.14 -25.36
N ILE A 196 13.07 15.01 -24.11
CA ILE A 196 14.30 15.68 -23.62
C ILE A 196 15.53 15.18 -24.37
N LEU A 197 15.67 13.86 -24.55
CA LEU A 197 16.80 13.27 -25.25
C LEU A 197 16.85 13.66 -26.72
N TRP A 198 15.72 13.64 -27.43
CA TRP A 198 15.63 14.08 -28.82
C TRP A 198 15.93 15.58 -28.98
N SER A 199 15.39 16.43 -28.10
CA SER A 199 15.66 17.87 -28.13
C SER A 199 17.14 18.20 -27.90
N SER A 200 17.81 17.50 -26.98
CA SER A 200 19.22 17.72 -26.69
C SER A 200 20.12 17.19 -27.82
N TRP A 201 19.82 15.99 -28.35
CA TRP A 201 20.53 15.41 -29.51
C TRP A 201 20.42 16.28 -30.78
N ILE A 202 19.31 16.96 -31.00
CA ILE A 202 19.10 17.84 -32.16
C ILE A 202 19.81 19.20 -31.97
N LEU A 203 19.86 19.74 -30.74
CA LEU A 203 20.54 21.02 -30.47
C LEU A 203 22.07 20.91 -30.38
N LEU A 204 22.61 19.78 -29.91
CA LEU A 204 24.05 19.54 -29.73
C LEU A 204 24.89 19.73 -31.02
N PRO A 205 24.49 19.23 -32.21
CA PRO A 205 25.25 19.46 -33.43
C PRO A 205 25.10 20.88 -34.01
N ILE A 206 24.13 21.68 -33.56
CA ILE A 206 23.90 23.06 -34.05
C ILE A 206 24.78 24.07 -33.29
N VAL A 207 25.15 23.77 -32.04
CA VAL A 207 26.02 24.63 -31.21
C VAL A 207 27.51 24.31 -31.42
N ALA A 208 27.82 23.16 -32.02
CA ALA A 208 29.18 22.71 -32.30
C ALA A 208 29.69 23.07 -33.73
N LEU A 209 28.89 23.79 -34.52
CA LEU A 209 29.26 24.38 -35.82
C LEU A 209 29.34 25.91 -35.70
#